data_AF-A0A6V8CLM2-F1
#
_entry.id   AF-A0A6V8CLM2-F1
#
_cell.length_a   1.000
_cell.length_b   1.000
_cell.length_c   1.000
_cell.angle_alpha   90.00
_cell.angle_beta   90.00
_cell.angle_gamma   90.00
#
_symmetry.space_group_name_H-M   'P 1'
#
loop_
_entity.id
_entity.type
_entity.pdbx_description
1 polymer ?
#
loop_
_entity_poly.entity_id
_entity_poly.type
_entity_poly.pdbx_seq_one_letter_code
_entity_poly.pdbx_strand_id
1 'polypeptide(L)'
;MSDGLTKLALMHDSEDMVGLTRSFVDDIKSGLSLLNNGLIPWLDDVSNQHWKGVLCLGMGGSAAGGDFLSSLCDREGRIPVRVTRGYELPKWWNEHWLIIATSYSGNTEET
;
A
#
# COMPACT_ATOMS: atom_id res chain seq x y z
N MET A 1 20.22 -5.44 30.95
CA MET A 1 19.10 -6.38 31.15
C MET A 1 18.25 -6.28 29.90
N SER A 2 18.16 -7.33 29.07
CA SER A 2 17.17 -7.29 27.99
C SER A 2 15.79 -7.23 28.65
N ASP A 3 15.01 -6.25 28.25
CA ASP A 3 13.63 -6.06 28.72
C ASP A 3 12.86 -7.38 28.56
N GLY A 4 11.99 -7.71 29.53
CA GLY A 4 11.22 -8.95 29.52
C GLY A 4 10.42 -9.12 28.22
N LEU A 5 10.00 -8.01 27.62
CA LEU A 5 9.36 -7.97 26.31
C LEU A 5 10.26 -8.51 25.18
N THR A 6 11.53 -8.12 25.17
CA THR A 6 12.51 -8.61 24.17
C THR A 6 12.73 -10.11 24.30
N LYS A 7 12.76 -10.63 25.53
CA LYS A 7 12.89 -12.08 25.75
C LYS A 7 11.67 -12.85 25.25
N LEU A 8 10.46 -12.32 25.47
CA LEU A 8 9.22 -12.92 24.96
C LEU A 8 9.16 -12.88 23.44
N ALA A 9 9.53 -11.77 22.81
CA ALA A 9 9.60 -11.65 21.35
C ALA A 9 10.54 -12.72 20.76
N LEU A 10 11.76 -12.86 21.30
CA LEU A 10 12.71 -13.87 20.82
C LEU A 10 12.24 -15.31 20.99
N MET A 11 11.37 -15.61 21.97
CA MET A 11 10.86 -16.97 22.19
C MET A 11 9.64 -17.31 21.32
N HIS A 12 8.86 -16.31 20.90
CA HIS A 12 7.54 -16.54 20.30
C HIS A 12 7.39 -15.99 18.88
N ASP A 13 8.31 -15.14 18.42
CA ASP A 13 8.30 -14.60 17.06
C ASP A 13 9.03 -15.53 16.09
N SER A 14 8.43 -16.71 15.85
CA SER A 14 9.05 -17.74 15.01
C SER A 14 9.21 -17.35 13.54
N GLU A 15 8.49 -16.33 13.08
CA GLU A 15 8.48 -15.84 11.70
C GLU A 15 9.12 -14.46 11.54
N ASP A 16 9.77 -13.94 12.59
CA ASP A 16 10.46 -12.64 12.59
C ASP A 16 9.57 -11.43 12.24
N MET A 17 8.31 -11.45 12.70
CA MET A 17 7.34 -10.37 12.51
C MET A 17 7.83 -9.03 13.08
N VAL A 18 8.57 -9.07 14.20
CA VAL A 18 9.20 -7.89 14.80
C VAL A 18 10.31 -7.36 13.90
N GLY A 19 11.12 -8.23 13.30
CA GLY A 19 12.14 -7.86 12.32
C GLY A 19 11.51 -7.20 11.09
N LEU A 20 10.50 -7.84 10.50
CA LEU A 20 9.76 -7.31 9.34
C LEU A 20 9.17 -5.91 9.62
N THR A 21 8.59 -5.71 10.81
CA THR A 21 8.04 -4.40 11.18
C THR A 21 9.14 -3.33 11.31
N ARG A 22 10.33 -3.70 11.80
CA ARG A 22 11.47 -2.77 11.93
C ARG A 22 12.11 -2.45 10.58
N SER A 23 12.12 -3.41 9.66
CA SER A 23 12.69 -3.26 8.31
C SER A 23 11.81 -2.44 7.36
N PHE A 24 10.53 -2.20 7.69
CA PHE A 24 9.54 -1.57 6.82
C PHE A 24 10.05 -0.34 6.05
N VAL A 25 10.76 0.58 6.71
CA VAL A 25 11.29 1.80 6.06
C VAL A 25 12.38 1.47 5.06
N ASP A 26 13.26 0.53 5.38
CA ASP A 26 14.35 0.11 4.50
C ASP A 26 13.83 -0.76 3.35
N ASP A 27 12.78 -1.53 3.57
CA ASP A 27 12.06 -2.27 2.52
C ASP A 27 11.44 -1.30 1.50
N ILE A 28 10.81 -0.21 1.95
CA ILE A 28 10.31 0.85 1.06
C ILE A 28 11.45 1.45 0.22
N LYS A 29 12.56 1.85 0.86
CA LYS A 29 13.70 2.43 0.15
C LYS A 29 14.26 1.47 -0.89
N SER A 30 14.41 0.21 -0.51
CA SER A 30 14.92 -0.84 -1.38
C SER A 30 14.00 -1.04 -2.58
N GLY A 31 12.69 -1.16 -2.35
CA GLY A 31 11.70 -1.27 -3.41
C GLY A 31 11.73 -0.08 -4.38
N LEU A 32 11.81 1.15 -3.86
CA LEU A 32 11.91 2.36 -4.68
C LEU A 32 13.21 2.41 -5.51
N SER A 33 14.32 1.93 -4.96
CA SER A 33 15.62 1.92 -5.66
C SER A 33 15.66 0.95 -6.85
N LEU A 34 14.75 -0.04 -6.89
CA LEU A 34 14.64 -0.98 -7.99
C LEU A 34 13.82 -0.42 -9.15
N LEU A 35 13.03 0.63 -8.92
CA LEU A 35 12.24 1.27 -9.96
C LEU A 35 13.17 1.90 -11.00
N ASN A 36 13.06 1.42 -12.23
CA ASN A 36 13.73 2.01 -13.38
C ASN A 36 12.80 1.95 -14.60
N ASN A 37 12.96 2.91 -15.50
CA ASN A 37 12.06 3.07 -16.65
C ASN A 37 12.10 1.86 -17.62
N GLY A 38 13.10 0.98 -17.51
CA GLY A 38 13.14 -0.27 -18.27
C GLY A 38 12.14 -1.32 -17.80
N LEU A 39 11.77 -1.32 -16.50
CA LEU A 39 10.82 -2.27 -15.93
C LEU A 39 9.36 -1.78 -15.99
N ILE A 40 9.16 -0.47 -15.92
CA ILE A 40 7.84 0.16 -15.84
C ILE A 40 7.74 1.36 -16.81
N PRO A 41 7.90 1.14 -18.13
CA PRO A 41 7.92 2.22 -19.12
C PRO A 41 6.60 3.02 -19.17
N TRP A 42 5.50 2.43 -18.69
CA TRP A 42 4.18 3.04 -18.62
C TRP A 42 3.99 3.99 -17.43
N LEU A 43 4.91 4.02 -16.45
CA LEU A 43 4.74 4.82 -15.24
C LEU A 43 4.72 6.32 -15.56
N ASP A 44 5.54 6.76 -16.52
CA ASP A 44 5.57 8.15 -16.95
C ASP A 44 4.22 8.56 -17.55
N ASP A 45 3.62 7.72 -18.39
CA ASP A 45 2.30 7.97 -18.97
C ASP A 45 1.22 8.10 -17.90
N VAL A 46 1.24 7.23 -16.87
CA VAL A 46 0.28 7.27 -15.76
C VAL A 46 0.51 8.52 -14.89
N SER A 47 1.76 8.89 -14.63
CA SER A 47 2.10 10.03 -13.76
C SER A 47 1.83 11.39 -14.41
N ASN A 48 1.86 11.46 -15.74
CA ASN A 48 1.55 12.69 -16.49
C ASN A 48 0.04 12.94 -16.64
N GLN A 49 -0.82 12.00 -16.24
CA GLN A 49 -2.27 12.22 -16.22
C GLN A 49 -2.70 13.11 -15.06
N HIS A 50 -3.77 13.87 -15.27
CA HIS A 50 -4.36 14.72 -14.23
C HIS A 50 -5.47 13.99 -13.46
N TRP A 51 -5.08 13.19 -12.47
CA TRP A 51 -6.02 12.46 -11.62
C TRP A 51 -6.79 13.38 -10.65
N LYS A 52 -8.09 13.13 -10.50
CA LYS A 52 -8.95 13.80 -9.51
C LYS A 52 -8.90 13.13 -8.13
N GLY A 53 -8.32 11.93 -8.05
CA GLY A 53 -8.14 11.16 -6.83
C GLY A 53 -7.60 9.76 -7.13
N VAL A 54 -7.30 9.02 -6.07
CA VAL A 54 -6.86 7.62 -6.13
C VAL A 54 -7.87 6.75 -5.38
N LEU A 55 -8.24 5.61 -5.96
CA LEU A 55 -9.07 4.60 -5.32
C LEU A 55 -8.26 3.31 -5.18
N CYS A 56 -7.95 2.96 -3.93
CA CYS A 56 -7.26 1.73 -3.58
C CYS A 56 -8.28 0.61 -3.36
N LEU A 57 -8.10 -0.51 -4.05
CA LEU A 57 -8.90 -1.72 -3.90
C LEU A 57 -8.05 -2.77 -3.19
N GLY A 58 -8.59 -3.37 -2.14
CA GLY A 58 -7.91 -4.45 -1.46
C GLY A 58 -8.65 -4.93 -0.22
N MET A 59 -8.52 -6.20 0.09
CA MET A 59 -9.12 -6.81 1.28
C MET A 59 -8.10 -6.96 2.40
N GLY A 60 -8.56 -6.84 3.65
CA GLY A 60 -7.72 -7.06 4.85
C GLY A 60 -6.39 -6.30 4.81
N GLY A 61 -5.28 -7.03 4.98
CA GLY A 61 -3.93 -6.48 4.96
C GLY A 61 -3.54 -5.83 3.62
N SER A 62 -4.10 -6.25 2.49
CA SER A 62 -3.75 -5.68 1.19
C SER A 62 -4.21 -4.23 1.03
N ALA A 63 -5.28 -3.82 1.71
CA ALA A 63 -5.71 -2.43 1.74
C ALA A 63 -4.97 -1.56 2.77
N ALA A 64 -4.11 -2.14 3.63
CA ALA A 64 -3.38 -1.37 4.64
C ALA A 64 -2.46 -0.30 4.02
N GLY A 65 -1.84 -0.59 2.87
CA GLY A 65 -1.08 0.41 2.11
C GLY A 65 -1.95 1.56 1.62
N GLY A 66 -3.18 1.27 1.17
CA GLY A 66 -4.16 2.28 0.80
C GLY A 66 -4.58 3.15 1.98
N ASP A 67 -4.80 2.56 3.16
CA ASP A 67 -5.17 3.31 4.38
C ASP A 67 -4.05 4.25 4.82
N PHE A 68 -2.79 3.80 4.72
CA PHE A 68 -1.63 4.63 4.97
C PHE A 68 -1.55 5.82 4.00
N LEU A 69 -1.73 5.56 2.70
CA LEU A 69 -1.76 6.61 1.67
C LEU A 69 -2.93 7.58 1.88
N SER A 70 -4.12 7.09 2.21
CA SER A 70 -5.28 7.91 2.58
C SER A 70 -4.95 8.87 3.71
N SER A 71 -4.40 8.35 4.80
CA SER A 71 -4.06 9.16 5.97
C SER A 71 -2.98 10.20 5.67
N LEU A 72 -1.97 9.83 4.87
CA LEU A 72 -0.90 10.74 4.46
C LEU A 72 -1.41 11.83 3.53
N CYS A 73 -2.24 11.47 2.54
CA CYS A 73 -2.79 12.42 1.57
C CYS A 73 -3.87 13.33 2.18
N ASP A 74 -4.65 12.85 3.15
CA ASP A 74 -5.58 13.70 3.89
C ASP A 74 -4.84 14.79 4.70
N ARG A 75 -3.59 14.52 5.11
CA ARG A 75 -2.77 15.48 5.85
C ARG A 75 -1.96 16.41 4.95
N GLU A 76 -1.29 15.87 3.92
CA GLU A 76 -0.27 16.58 3.12
C GLU A 76 -0.55 16.57 1.61
N GLY A 77 -1.57 15.83 1.18
CA GLY A 77 -1.87 15.61 -0.23
C GLY A 77 -2.68 16.72 -0.88
N ARG A 78 -2.72 16.70 -2.21
CA ARG A 78 -3.52 17.64 -3.03
C ARG A 78 -4.76 17.00 -3.65
N ILE A 79 -4.79 15.67 -3.69
CA ILE A 79 -5.91 14.88 -4.21
C ILE A 79 -6.30 13.82 -3.18
N PRO A 80 -7.58 13.46 -3.09
CA PRO A 80 -8.04 12.44 -2.16
C PRO A 80 -7.52 11.05 -2.56
N VAL A 81 -7.21 10.25 -1.55
CA VAL A 81 -7.03 8.80 -1.69
C VAL A 81 -8.14 8.13 -0.89
N ARG A 82 -8.83 7.15 -1.48
CA ARG A 82 -9.93 6.42 -0.85
C ARG A 82 -9.66 4.92 -0.95
N VAL A 83 -10.14 4.17 0.04
CA VAL A 83 -9.95 2.72 0.10
C VAL A 83 -11.31 2.02 0.06
N THR A 84 -11.46 1.06 -0.84
CA THR A 84 -12.64 0.21 -0.97
C THR A 84 -12.27 -1.24 -0.65
N ARG A 85 -13.07 -1.85 0.23
CA ARG A 85 -12.85 -3.20 0.79
C ARG A 85 -14.03 -4.13 0.50
N GLY A 86 -14.46 -4.19 -0.76
CA GLY A 86 -15.57 -5.04 -1.18
C GLY A 86 -15.82 -4.98 -2.68
N TYR A 87 -16.83 -5.72 -3.11
CA TYR A 87 -17.17 -5.94 -4.52
C TYR A 87 -17.71 -4.71 -5.28
N GLU A 88 -18.12 -3.65 -4.58
CA GLU A 88 -18.75 -2.50 -5.19
C GLU A 88 -17.83 -1.28 -5.21
N LEU A 89 -17.71 -0.65 -6.37
CA LEU A 89 -17.07 0.65 -6.49
C LEU A 89 -18.02 1.79 -6.05
N PRO A 90 -17.51 2.85 -5.40
CA PRO A 90 -18.36 3.97 -4.99
C PRO A 90 -19.02 4.65 -6.18
N LYS A 91 -20.34 4.85 -6.18
CA LYS A 91 -21.11 5.35 -7.35
C LYS A 91 -20.61 6.65 -8.01
N TRP A 92 -19.80 7.44 -7.32
CA TRP A 92 -19.21 8.67 -7.83
C TRP A 92 -17.89 8.47 -8.60
N TRP A 93 -17.35 7.25 -8.64
CA TRP A 93 -16.12 6.93 -9.37
C TRP A 93 -16.28 7.20 -10.88
N ASN A 94 -15.19 7.57 -11.55
CA ASN A 94 -15.14 7.78 -13.01
C ASN A 94 -13.69 7.64 -13.51
N GLU A 95 -13.50 7.76 -14.83
CA GLU A 95 -12.23 7.62 -15.55
C GLU A 95 -11.13 8.62 -15.16
N HIS A 96 -11.46 9.64 -14.38
CA HIS A 96 -10.48 10.59 -13.86
C HIS A 96 -9.89 10.18 -12.49
N TRP A 97 -10.19 8.97 -12.01
CA TRP A 97 -9.60 8.40 -10.79
C TRP A 97 -8.57 7.32 -11.13
N LEU A 98 -7.42 7.36 -10.46
CA LEU A 98 -6.43 6.28 -10.56
C LEU A 98 -6.86 5.11 -9.68
N ILE A 99 -6.94 3.92 -10.25
CA ILE A 99 -7.20 2.69 -9.48
C ILE A 99 -5.87 2.02 -9.12
N ILE A 100 -5.70 1.69 -7.84
CA ILE A 100 -4.59 0.86 -7.36
C ILE A 100 -5.18 -0.38 -6.68
N ALA A 101 -5.09 -1.52 -7.33
CA ALA A 101 -5.58 -2.80 -6.81
C ALA A 101 -4.42 -3.57 -6.18
N THR A 102 -4.56 -3.97 -4.92
CA THR A 102 -3.55 -4.73 -4.18
C THR A 102 -4.16 -6.01 -3.60
N SER A 103 -3.55 -7.14 -3.93
CA SER A 103 -3.98 -8.46 -3.47
C SER A 103 -2.73 -9.31 -3.23
N TYR A 104 -2.54 -9.79 -2.00
CA TYR A 104 -1.40 -10.65 -1.68
C TYR A 104 -1.47 -11.99 -2.44
N SER A 105 -2.66 -12.56 -2.57
CA SER A 105 -2.88 -13.84 -3.26
C SER A 105 -2.91 -13.72 -4.79
N GLY A 106 -3.11 -12.50 -5.30
CA GLY A 106 -3.39 -12.24 -6.72
C GLY A 106 -4.76 -12.73 -7.22
N ASN A 107 -5.58 -13.35 -6.36
CA ASN A 107 -6.81 -14.05 -6.75
C ASN A 107 -8.05 -13.64 -5.93
N THR A 108 -7.93 -12.62 -5.09
CA THR A 108 -9.04 -12.11 -4.29
C THR A 108 -10.11 -11.58 -5.24
N GLU A 109 -11.30 -12.17 -5.26
CA GLU A 109 -12.36 -11.90 -6.25
C GLU A 109 -12.78 -10.42 -6.26
N GLU A 110 -12.67 -9.77 -5.10
CA GLU A 110 -13.01 -8.38 -4.85
C GLU A 110 -12.00 -7.36 -5.41
N THR A 111 -10.82 -7.80 -5.89
CA THR A 111 -9.68 -6.94 -6.24
C THR A 111 -9.23 -7.16 -7.67
#